data_AF-A0A357T0Z2-F1
#
_entry.id   AF-A0A357T0Z2-F1
#
_cell.length_a   1.000
_cell.length_b   1.000
_cell.length_c   1.000
_cell.angle_alpha   90.00
_cell.angle_beta   90.00
_cell.angle_gamma   90.00
#
_symmetry.space_group_name_H-M   'P 1'
#
loop_
_entity.id
_entity.type
_entity.pdbx_description
1 polymer ?
#
loop_
_entity_poly.entity_id
_entity_poly.type
_entity_poly.pdbx_seq_one_letter_code
_entity_poly.pdbx_strand_id
1 'polypeptide(L)'
;ILSAYHQYYAVKKAVETTIEATKSDGRAGVFWHTQGSGKSLSMIFYVKQLQERLNSPTFVVITDRNDLDNQLYGQFAACDEFLRQTPIQAESREHLKELLAN
;
A
#
# COMPACT_ATOMS: atom_id res chain seq x y z
N ILE A 1 10.53 -2.32 12.62
CA ILE A 1 10.07 -3.57 11.96
C ILE A 1 11.12 -3.97 10.93
N LEU A 2 11.53 -5.24 10.88
CA LEU A 2 12.50 -5.74 9.90
C LEU A 2 11.78 -6.63 8.89
N SER A 3 12.09 -6.47 7.60
CA SER A 3 11.49 -7.29 6.54
C SER A 3 12.09 -8.69 6.51
N ALA A 4 11.25 -9.70 6.26
CA ALA A 4 11.74 -11.03 5.88
C ALA A 4 12.41 -10.98 4.49
N TYR A 5 13.29 -11.96 4.22
CA TYR A 5 14.01 -12.08 2.94
C TYR A 5 13.07 -11.95 1.73
N HIS A 6 11.98 -12.72 1.69
CA HIS A 6 11.07 -12.71 0.56
C HIS A 6 10.33 -11.37 0.42
N GLN A 7 10.03 -10.67 1.51
CA GLN A 7 9.40 -9.35 1.47
C GLN A 7 10.36 -8.32 0.88
N TYR A 8 11.62 -8.31 1.31
CA TYR A 8 12.62 -7.37 0.81
C TYR A 8 12.77 -7.45 -0.71
N TYR A 9 13.06 -8.64 -1.25
CA TYR A 9 13.31 -8.79 -2.69
C TYR A 9 12.04 -8.57 -3.52
N ALA A 10 10.89 -9.08 -3.06
CA ALA A 10 9.66 -8.95 -3.82
C ALA A 10 9.11 -7.52 -3.79
N VAL A 11 9.20 -6.80 -2.66
CA VAL A 11 8.85 -5.38 -2.60
C VAL A 11 9.78 -4.56 -3.48
N LYS A 12 11.10 -4.79 -3.43
CA LYS A 12 12.04 -4.07 -4.30
C LYS A 12 11.64 -4.22 -5.78
N LYS A 13 11.37 -5.46 -6.22
CA LYS A 13 10.88 -5.72 -7.58
C LYS A 13 9.57 -5.00 -7.89
N ALA A 14 8.58 -5.09 -6.99
CA ALA A 14 7.28 -4.45 -7.17
C ALA A 14 7.41 -2.93 -7.33
N VAL A 15 8.28 -2.28 -6.55
CA VAL A 15 8.48 -0.83 -6.66
C VAL A 15 9.12 -0.45 -7.99
N GLU A 16 10.17 -1.15 -8.45
CA GLU A 16 10.76 -0.87 -9.77
C GLU A 16 9.72 -1.04 -10.89
N THR A 17 8.96 -2.15 -10.86
CA THR A 17 7.91 -2.38 -11.87
C THR A 17 6.85 -1.27 -11.85
N THR A 18 6.54 -0.72 -10.69
CA THR A 18 5.56 0.37 -10.55
C THR A 18 6.09 1.68 -11.10
N ILE A 19 7.36 2.01 -10.84
CA ILE A 19 8.01 3.19 -11.39
C ILE A 19 8.07 3.12 -12.93
N GLU A 20 8.28 1.93 -13.50
CA GLU A 20 8.21 1.78 -14.96
C GLU A 20 6.76 1.85 -15.47
N ALA A 21 5.80 1.29 -14.73
CA ALA A 21 4.39 1.36 -15.08
C ALA A 21 3.84 2.80 -15.13
N THR A 22 4.34 3.71 -14.28
CA THR A 22 3.94 5.13 -14.35
C THR A 22 4.37 5.83 -15.64
N LYS A 23 5.30 5.24 -16.40
CA LYS A 23 5.78 5.73 -17.70
C LYS A 23 5.08 5.04 -18.89
N SER A 24 4.23 4.05 -18.64
CA SER A 24 3.57 3.25 -19.66
C SER A 24 2.04 3.28 -19.51
N ASP A 25 1.38 2.12 -19.42
CA ASP A 25 -0.08 1.98 -19.33
C ASP A 25 -0.62 2.02 -17.88
N GLY A 26 0.25 2.32 -16.90
CA GLY A 26 -0.10 2.38 -15.48
C GLY A 26 -0.24 1.03 -14.79
N ARG A 27 0.06 -0.10 -15.45
CA ARG A 27 -0.16 -1.44 -14.89
C ARG A 27 1.12 -2.06 -14.32
N ALA A 28 1.25 -2.04 -12.99
CA ALA A 28 2.41 -2.62 -12.29
C ALA A 28 2.39 -4.17 -12.20
N GLY A 29 1.20 -4.79 -12.15
CA GLY A 29 1.04 -6.25 -12.11
C GLY A 29 0.52 -6.80 -10.77
N VAL A 30 0.79 -8.09 -10.51
CA VAL A 30 0.22 -8.84 -9.38
C VAL A 30 1.32 -9.31 -8.43
N PHE A 31 1.17 -9.02 -7.15
CA PHE A 31 2.04 -9.52 -6.08
C PHE A 31 1.30 -10.62 -5.30
N TRP A 32 1.69 -11.87 -5.56
CA TRP A 32 1.09 -13.06 -4.94
C TRP A 32 1.78 -13.45 -3.64
N HIS A 33 0.99 -13.73 -2.62
CA HIS A 33 1.45 -14.19 -1.29
C HIS A 33 0.64 -15.41 -0.86
N THR A 34 1.23 -16.29 -0.05
CA THR A 34 0.47 -17.29 0.71
C THR A 34 -0.06 -16.68 2.02
N GLN A 35 -1.12 -17.25 2.59
CA GLN A 35 -1.69 -16.79 3.87
C GLN A 35 -0.64 -16.87 4.99
N GLY A 36 -0.65 -15.87 5.88
CA GLY A 36 0.30 -15.81 7.01
C GLY A 36 1.72 -15.36 6.64
N SER A 37 2.05 -15.17 5.36
CA SER A 37 3.39 -14.73 4.93
C SER A 37 3.67 -13.23 5.14
N GLY A 38 2.83 -12.50 5.86
CA GLY A 38 3.04 -11.08 6.13
C GLY A 38 2.82 -10.17 4.90
N LYS A 39 1.76 -10.41 4.12
CA LYS A 39 1.38 -9.56 2.97
C LYS A 39 1.19 -8.08 3.37
N SER A 40 0.52 -7.81 4.50
CA SER A 40 0.26 -6.44 4.96
C SER A 40 1.55 -5.66 5.22
N LEU A 41 2.57 -6.32 5.78
CA LEU A 41 3.90 -5.72 5.96
C LEU A 41 4.58 -5.42 4.61
N SER A 42 4.48 -6.33 3.63
CA SER A 42 4.94 -6.03 2.26
C SER A 42 4.26 -4.78 1.69
N MET A 43 2.95 -4.60 1.92
CA MET A 43 2.20 -3.43 1.45
C MET A 43 2.72 -2.13 2.09
N ILE A 44 2.99 -2.13 3.40
CA ILE A 44 3.56 -0.97 4.11
C ILE A 44 4.95 -0.61 3.56
N PHE A 45 5.84 -1.60 3.39
CA PHE A 45 7.17 -1.35 2.81
C PHE A 45 7.10 -0.83 1.38
N TYR A 46 6.14 -1.35 0.60
CA TYR A 46 5.90 -0.94 -0.77
C TYR A 46 5.41 0.51 -0.86
N VAL A 47 4.41 0.89 -0.07
CA VAL A 47 3.91 2.27 0.04
C VAL A 47 5.04 3.22 0.45
N LYS A 48 5.79 2.87 1.50
CA LYS A 48 6.91 3.69 1.99
C LYS A 48 7.94 3.98 0.90
N GLN A 49 8.38 2.95 0.18
CA GLN A 49 9.37 3.12 -0.88
C GLN A 49 8.84 3.89 -2.08
N LEU A 50 7.54 3.84 -2.36
CA LEU A 50 6.93 4.66 -3.42
C LEU A 50 6.76 6.11 -3.00
N GLN A 51 6.41 6.40 -1.73
CA GLN A 51 6.38 7.76 -1.19
C GLN A 51 7.73 8.49 -1.36
N GLU A 52 8.84 7.77 -1.24
CA GLU A 52 10.20 8.33 -1.38
C GLU A 52 10.65 8.51 -2.84
N ARG A 53 9.98 7.85 -3.79
CA ARG A 53 10.43 7.76 -5.19
C ARG A 53 9.47 8.40 -6.19
N LEU A 54 8.22 8.62 -5.82
CA LEU A 54 7.22 9.29 -6.64
C LEU A 54 6.91 10.68 -6.07
N ASN A 55 6.54 11.60 -6.95
CA ASN A 55 6.13 12.94 -6.54
C ASN A 55 4.69 12.92 -6.03
N SER A 56 4.51 13.00 -4.71
CA SER A 56 3.21 13.09 -4.04
C SER A 56 2.16 12.04 -4.48
N PRO A 57 2.48 10.73 -4.43
CA PRO A 57 1.54 9.68 -4.81
C PRO A 57 0.36 9.58 -3.84
N THR A 58 -0.82 9.26 -4.36
CA THR A 58 -1.99 8.86 -3.56
C THR A 58 -2.17 7.35 -3.63
N PHE A 59 -2.29 6.69 -2.48
CA PHE A 59 -2.51 5.25 -2.40
C PHE A 59 -3.94 4.96 -1.95
N VAL A 60 -4.67 4.16 -2.75
CA VAL A 60 -5.99 3.64 -2.39
C VAL A 60 -5.86 2.14 -2.20
N VAL A 61 -6.18 1.68 -1.00
CA VAL A 61 -6.18 0.26 -0.65
C VAL A 61 -7.63 -0.21 -0.59
N ILE A 62 -7.97 -1.28 -1.31
CA ILE A 62 -9.33 -1.80 -1.41
C ILE A 62 -9.34 -3.24 -0.92
N THR A 63 -10.28 -3.55 -0.04
CA THR A 63 -10.56 -4.90 0.45
C THR A 63 -12.00 -5.28 0.14
N ASP A 64 -12.28 -6.58 0.09
CA ASP A 64 -13.61 -7.12 -0.19
C ASP A 64 -14.51 -7.22 1.05
N ARG A 65 -13.95 -7.11 2.26
CA ARG A 65 -14.65 -7.28 3.53
C ARG A 65 -14.27 -6.24 4.58
N ASN A 66 -15.27 -5.82 5.38
CA ASN A 66 -15.10 -4.79 6.42
C ASN A 66 -14.17 -5.24 7.57
N ASP A 67 -14.19 -6.51 7.96
CA ASP A 67 -13.31 -7.01 9.03
C ASP A 67 -11.85 -7.02 8.58
N LEU A 68 -11.60 -7.40 7.32
CA LEU A 68 -10.27 -7.35 6.73
C LEU A 68 -9.78 -5.90 6.56
N ASP A 69 -10.68 -5.00 6.16
CA ASP A 69 -10.40 -3.56 6.07
C ASP A 69 -9.96 -3.00 7.42
N ASN A 70 -10.73 -3.26 8.48
CA ASN A 70 -10.40 -2.82 9.84
C ASN A 70 -9.04 -3.35 10.32
N GLN A 71 -8.74 -4.63 10.04
CA GLN A 71 -7.44 -5.21 10.37
C GLN A 71 -6.31 -4.52 9.62
N LEU A 72 -6.49 -4.27 8.32
CA LEU A 72 -5.47 -3.65 7.48
C LEU A 72 -5.26 -2.19 7.87
N TYR A 73 -6.33 -1.43 8.11
CA TYR A 73 -6.28 -0.08 8.65
C TYR A 73 -5.47 -0.05 9.95
N GLY A 74 -5.74 -0.95 10.90
CA GLY A 74 -4.98 -1.04 12.15
C GLY A 74 -3.48 -1.26 11.94
N GLN A 75 -3.08 -2.08 10.95
CA GLN A 75 -1.66 -2.28 10.61
C GLN A 75 -1.01 -1.02 10.02
N PHE A 76 -1.71 -0.31 9.13
CA PHE A 76 -1.21 0.94 8.56
C PHE A 76 -1.15 2.05 9.61
N ALA A 77 -2.17 2.18 10.46
CA ALA A 77 -2.23 3.17 11.53
C ALA A 77 -1.13 2.94 12.57
N ALA A 78 -0.82 1.69 12.91
CA ALA A 78 0.30 1.36 13.78
C ALA A 78 1.69 1.67 13.18
N CYS A 79 1.74 2.01 11.88
CA CYS A 79 2.97 2.38 11.16
C CYS A 79 2.94 3.84 10.68
N ASP A 80 2.09 4.69 11.26
CA ASP A 80 1.93 6.09 10.84
C ASP A 80 3.23 6.91 10.91
N GLU A 81 4.04 6.72 11.96
CA GLU A 81 5.35 7.37 12.11
C GLU A 81 6.31 6.96 10.98
N PHE A 82 6.30 5.68 10.62
CA PHE A 82 7.12 5.14 9.53
C PHE A 82 6.69 5.69 8.17
N LEU A 83 5.38 5.80 7.95
CA LEU A 83 4.77 6.35 6.73
C LEU A 83 4.71 7.89 6.71
N ARG A 84 4.97 8.54 7.85
CA ARG A 84 4.80 9.99 8.11
C ARG A 84 3.43 10.53 7.74
N GLN A 85 2.43 9.65 7.72
CA GLN A 85 1.05 9.94 7.35
C GLN A 85 0.15 8.97 8.10
N THR A 86 -0.94 9.49 8.66
CA THR A 86 -2.00 8.66 9.22
C THR A 86 -2.93 8.23 8.10
N PRO A 87 -3.21 6.92 7.91
CA PRO A 87 -4.16 6.47 6.91
C PRO A 87 -5.58 6.98 7.24
N ILE A 88 -6.41 7.16 6.22
CA ILE A 88 -7.81 7.53 6.37
C ILE A 88 -8.66 6.39 5.83
N GLN A 89 -9.63 5.93 6.62
CA GLN A 89 -10.55 4.86 6.23
C GLN A 89 -11.79 5.48 5.56
N ALA A 90 -12.04 5.13 4.30
CA ALA A 90 -13.23 5.58 3.60
C ALA A 90 -14.41 4.67 3.93
N GLU A 91 -15.51 5.25 4.41
CA GLU A 91 -16.71 4.51 4.85
C GLU A 91 -17.68 4.17 3.71
N SER A 92 -17.55 4.88 2.58
CA SER A 92 -18.38 4.68 1.39
C SER A 92 -17.64 5.16 0.14
N ARG A 93 -18.19 4.83 -1.03
CA ARG A 93 -17.66 5.33 -2.31
C ARG A 93 -17.80 6.84 -2.41
N GLU A 94 -18.89 7.40 -1.90
CA GLU A 94 -19.17 8.83 -1.85
C GLU A 94 -18.15 9.53 -0.94
N HIS A 95 -17.90 8.99 0.26
CA HIS A 95 -16.88 9.49 1.18
C HIS A 95 -15.47 9.40 0.56
N LEU A 96 -15.13 8.30 -0.15
CA LEU A 96 -13.85 8.19 -0.85
C LEU A 96 -13.67 9.31 -1.89
N LYS A 97 -14.72 9.66 -2.64
CA LYS A 97 -14.66 10.76 -3.62
C LYS A 97 -14.42 12.10 -2.94
N GLU A 98 -15.05 12.35 -1.79
CA GLU A 98 -14.83 13.57 -1.00
C GLU A 98 -13.38 13.65 -0.52
N LEU A 99 -12.82 12.55 -0.02
CA LEU A 99 -11.42 12.49 0.43
C LEU A 99 -10.42 12.78 -0.70
N LEU A 100 -10.70 12.29 -1.92
CA LEU A 100 -9.85 12.45 -3.10
C LEU A 100 -10.06 13.78 -3.86
N ALA A 101 -11.05 14.58 -3.48
CA ALA A 101 -11.36 15.84 -4.15
C ALA A 101 -10.48 17.02 -3.68
N ASN A 102 -9.59 16.79 -2.72
CA ASN A 102 -8.65 17.79 -2.19
C ASN A 102 -7.42 17.97 -3.07
#